data_AF-A0AAU3Q3N1-F1
#
_entry.id   AF-A0AAU3Q3N1-F1
#
_cell.length_a   1.000
_cell.length_b   1.000
_cell.length_c   1.000
_cell.angle_alpha   90.00
_cell.angle_beta   90.00
_cell.angle_gamma   90.00
#
_symmetry.space_group_name_H-M   'P 1'
#
loop_
_entity.id
_entity.type
_entity.pdbx_description
1 polymer ?
#
loop_
_entity_poly.entity_id
_entity_poly.type
_entity_poly.pdbx_seq_one_letter_code
_entity_poly.pdbx_strand_id
1 'polypeptide(L)'
;MSIEEARRITTGTQVHEIINYFGKCLHCGYPATASIHVTTYGDGTESTRALATCASPCGWTGPASPTTMSGQPPVTRRRRDTA
;
A
#
# COMPACT_ATOMS: atom_id res chain seq x y z
N MET A 1 22.64 -11.88 -14.37
CA MET A 1 21.60 -11.75 -13.32
C MET A 1 21.84 -12.81 -12.27
N SER A 2 21.93 -12.42 -11.00
CA SER A 2 22.06 -13.37 -9.89
C SER A 2 20.70 -14.02 -9.59
N ILE A 3 20.72 -15.21 -8.99
CA ILE A 3 19.50 -15.93 -8.57
C ILE A 3 18.70 -15.11 -7.55
N GLU A 4 19.38 -14.38 -6.66
CA GLU A 4 18.78 -13.49 -5.66
C GLU A 4 18.00 -12.33 -6.31
N GLU A 5 18.50 -11.83 -7.42
CA GLU A 5 17.93 -10.68 -8.15
C GLU A 5 16.79 -11.11 -9.07
N ALA A 6 16.88 -12.30 -9.67
CA ALA A 6 15.77 -12.93 -10.39
C ALA A 6 14.59 -13.27 -9.46
N ARG A 7 14.86 -13.63 -8.20
CA ARG A 7 13.83 -13.87 -7.18
C ARG A 7 13.03 -12.63 -6.82
N ARG A 8 13.63 -11.44 -6.90
CA ARG A 8 12.94 -10.15 -6.69
C ARG A 8 12.24 -9.60 -7.94
N ILE A 9 12.11 -10.38 -9.01
CA ILE A 9 11.25 -9.99 -10.13
C ILE A 9 9.81 -9.99 -9.64
N THR A 10 9.12 -8.87 -9.81
CA THR A 10 7.68 -8.77 -9.54
C THR A 10 6.92 -9.69 -10.49
N THR A 11 6.16 -10.63 -9.95
CA THR A 11 5.29 -11.54 -10.70
C THR A 11 3.84 -11.09 -10.70
N GLY A 12 3.43 -10.28 -9.72
CA GLY A 12 2.09 -9.75 -9.63
C GLY A 12 2.01 -8.48 -8.80
N THR A 13 0.99 -7.66 -9.06
CA THR A 13 0.66 -6.51 -8.22
C THR A 13 -0.85 -6.40 -8.09
N GLN A 14 -1.32 -6.34 -6.85
CA GLN A 14 -2.72 -6.06 -6.51
C GLN A 14 -2.81 -4.71 -5.81
N VAL A 15 -3.79 -3.91 -6.20
CA VAL A 15 -4.06 -2.61 -5.59
C VAL A 15 -5.46 -2.62 -5.01
N HIS A 16 -5.56 -2.34 -3.72
CA HIS A 16 -6.81 -2.30 -2.98
C HIS A 16 -6.98 -0.90 -2.39
N GLU A 17 -8.05 -0.20 -2.76
CA GLU A 17 -8.35 1.10 -2.17
C GLU A 17 -8.69 0.96 -0.68
N ILE A 18 -8.21 1.91 0.13
CA ILE A 18 -8.61 2.10 1.52
C ILE A 18 -9.76 3.12 1.53
N ILE A 19 -10.98 2.62 1.30
CA ILE A 19 -12.18 3.45 1.11
C ILE A 19 -12.45 4.39 2.32
N ASN A 20 -12.00 3.99 3.51
CA ASN A 20 -12.13 4.75 4.75
C ASN A 20 -10.84 5.46 5.19
N TYR A 21 -9.99 5.86 4.24
CA TYR A 21 -8.82 6.68 4.53
C TYR A 21 -9.19 8.18 4.56
N PHE A 22 -8.95 8.83 5.70
CA PHE A 22 -9.27 10.25 5.92
C PHE A 22 -8.01 11.13 6.11
N GLY A 23 -6.89 10.71 5.54
CA GLY A 23 -5.62 11.43 5.67
C GLY A 23 -5.53 12.69 4.80
N LYS A 24 -4.51 13.51 5.09
CA LYS A 24 -4.18 14.72 4.33
C LYS A 24 -2.85 14.55 3.61
N CYS A 25 -2.71 15.22 2.48
CA CYS A 25 -1.48 15.37 1.73
C CYS A 25 -0.42 16.03 2.62
N LEU A 26 0.73 15.38 2.77
CA LEU A 26 1.84 15.91 3.57
C LEU A 26 2.54 17.10 2.90
N HIS A 27 2.27 17.33 1.62
CA HIS A 27 2.84 18.45 0.88
C HIS A 27 1.99 19.73 0.94
N CYS A 28 0.68 19.63 0.70
CA CYS A 28 -0.21 20.81 0.59
C CYS A 28 -1.42 20.81 1.53
N GLY A 29 -1.61 19.76 2.34
CA GLY A 29 -2.71 19.69 3.33
C GLY A 29 -4.09 19.34 2.78
N TYR A 30 -4.26 19.21 1.45
CA TYR A 30 -5.52 18.75 0.85
C TYR A 30 -5.84 17.30 1.21
N PRO A 31 -7.12 16.87 1.14
CA PRO A 31 -7.47 15.47 1.31
C PRO A 31 -6.66 14.54 0.38
N ALA A 32 -6.25 13.39 0.91
CA ALA A 32 -5.59 12.34 0.16
C ALA A 32 -6.44 11.07 0.17
N THR A 33 -6.41 10.30 -0.92
CA THR A 33 -6.90 8.92 -0.96
C THR A 33 -5.74 7.99 -0.63
N ALA A 34 -6.02 6.74 -0.25
CA ALA A 34 -4.97 5.75 -0.04
C ALA A 34 -5.32 4.36 -0.58
N SER A 35 -4.29 3.59 -0.88
CA SER A 35 -4.39 2.22 -1.38
C SER A 35 -3.34 1.32 -0.73
N ILE A 36 -3.65 0.04 -0.61
CA ILE A 36 -2.72 -1.03 -0.26
C ILE A 36 -2.23 -1.68 -1.57
N HIS A 37 -0.92 -1.70 -1.75
CA HIS A 37 -0.24 -2.35 -2.87
C HIS A 37 0.39 -3.62 -2.34
N VAL A 38 -0.08 -4.77 -2.85
CA VAL A 38 0.51 -6.09 -2.59
C VAL A 38 1.32 -6.47 -3.81
N THR A 39 2.63 -6.63 -3.64
CA THR A 39 3.56 -7.04 -4.70
C THR A 39 4.01 -8.46 -4.40
N THR A 40 3.73 -9.40 -5.30
CA THR A 40 4.23 -10.77 -5.24
C THR A 40 5.51 -10.88 -6.07
N TYR A 41 6.52 -11.54 -5.52
CA TYR A 41 7.81 -11.74 -6.16
C TYR A 41 7.98 -13.17 -6.69
N GLY A 42 9.00 -13.40 -7.52
CA GLY A 42 9.29 -14.67 -8.15
C GLY A 42 9.64 -15.80 -7.17
N ASP A 43 10.05 -15.48 -5.95
CA ASP A 43 10.27 -16.43 -4.86
C ASP A 43 9.01 -16.73 -4.03
N GLY A 44 7.86 -16.18 -4.40
CA GLY A 44 6.60 -16.32 -3.68
C GLY A 44 6.47 -15.43 -2.46
N THR A 45 7.47 -14.59 -2.15
CA THR A 45 7.33 -13.59 -1.09
C THR A 45 6.41 -12.45 -1.52
N GLU A 46 5.77 -11.81 -0.54
CA GLU A 46 4.93 -10.64 -0.76
C GLU A 46 5.48 -9.43 0.00
N SER A 47 5.39 -8.25 -0.63
CA SER A 47 5.50 -6.98 0.09
C SER A 47 4.19 -6.20 0.03
N THR A 48 3.83 -5.62 1.17
CA THR A 48 2.62 -4.82 1.32
C THR A 48 3.00 -3.39 1.67
N ARG A 49 2.51 -2.42 0.90
CA ARG A 49 2.73 -0.98 1.16
C ARG A 49 1.42 -0.24 1.08
N ALA A 50 1.16 0.62 2.08
CA ALA A 50 0.07 1.57 2.02
C ALA A 50 0.61 2.90 1.45
N LEU A 51 -0.02 3.40 0.40
CA LEU A 51 0.36 4.64 -0.27
C LEU A 51 -0.82 5.62 -0.25
N ALA A 52 -0.55 6.87 0.10
CA ALA A 52 -1.50 7.98 0.00
C ALA A 52 -1.17 8.81 -1.24
N THR A 53 -2.21 9.27 -1.94
CA THR A 53 -2.09 10.17 -3.08
C THR A 53 -2.99 11.39 -2.87
N CYS A 54 -2.44 12.57 -3.05
CA CYS A 54 -3.17 13.83 -2.97
C CYS A 54 -4.25 13.87 -4.07
N ALA A 55 -5.50 14.10 -3.69
CA ALA A 55 -6.61 14.13 -4.66
C ALA A 55 -6.54 15.34 -5.60
N SER A 56 -5.96 16.46 -5.14
CA SER A 56 -5.73 17.71 -5.88
C SER A 56 -5.05 18.72 -4.93
N PRO A 57 -4.26 19.71 -5.39
CA PRO A 57 -3.81 19.93 -6.77
C PRO A 57 -2.40 19.37 -7.05
N CYS A 58 -1.63 19.01 -6.02
CA CYS A 58 -0.20 18.81 -6.17
C CYS A 58 0.22 17.40 -6.65
N GLY A 59 -0.69 16.43 -6.64
CA GLY A 59 -0.42 15.06 -7.11
C GLY A 59 0.60 14.27 -6.28
N TRP A 60 0.98 14.75 -5.09
CA TRP A 60 1.92 14.06 -4.21
C TRP A 60 1.46 12.63 -3.90
N THR A 61 2.40 11.68 -3.94
CA THR A 61 2.22 10.32 -3.44
C THR A 61 3.29 10.00 -2.39
N GLY A 62 2.91 9.32 -1.31
CA GLY A 62 3.86 8.88 -0.30
C GLY A 62 3.28 7.82 0.63
N PRO A 63 4.03 7.41 1.68
CA PRO A 63 3.55 6.41 2.62
C PRO A 63 2.26 6.86 3.31
N ALA A 64 1.28 5.99 3.36
CA ALA A 64 0.11 6.15 4.21
C ALA A 64 0.35 5.39 5.52
N SER A 65 0.06 6.02 6.65
CA SER A 65 -0.27 5.29 7.86
C SER A 65 -1.76 5.00 7.81
N PRO A 66 -2.19 3.77 7.52
CA PRO A 66 -3.59 3.44 7.66
C PRO A 66 -3.86 3.46 9.17
N THR A 67 -4.56 4.46 9.65
CA THR A 67 -5.07 4.52 11.02
C THR A 67 -6.58 4.35 10.94
N THR A 68 -7.14 3.52 11.81
CA THR A 68 -8.59 3.49 12.00
C THR A 68 -9.05 4.85 12.51
N MET A 69 -10.35 5.14 12.41
CA MET A 69 -10.94 6.32 13.04
C MET A 69 -10.65 6.42 14.55
N SER A 70 -10.42 5.28 15.21
CA SER A 70 -10.04 5.20 16.63
C SER A 70 -8.53 5.40 16.90
N GLY A 71 -7.72 5.69 15.89
CA GLY A 71 -6.27 5.84 16.01
C GLY A 71 -5.51 4.52 16.22
N GLN A 72 -6.18 3.38 16.05
CA GLN A 72 -5.54 2.06 16.12
C GLN A 72 -4.96 1.70 14.75
N PRO A 73 -3.89 0.88 14.70
CA PRO A 73 -3.47 0.26 13.46
C PRO A 73 -4.63 -0.57 12.87
N PRO A 74 -4.77 -0.66 11.54
CA PRO A 74 -5.83 -1.41 10.91
C PRO A 74 -5.57 -2.89 11.15
N VAL A 75 -6.63 -3.65 11.36
CA VAL A 75 -6.51 -5.10 11.40
C VAL A 75 -6.23 -5.59 9.98
N THR A 76 -4.96 -5.83 9.66
CA THR A 76 -4.60 -6.48 8.41
C THR A 76 -4.89 -7.97 8.55
N ARG A 77 -6.05 -8.44 8.05
CA ARG A 77 -6.23 -9.89 7.86
C ARG A 77 -5.23 -10.30 6.80
N ARG A 78 -4.16 -11.02 7.19
CA ARG A 78 -3.39 -11.81 6.21
C ARG A 78 -4.39 -12.68 5.49
N ARG A 79 -4.38 -12.62 4.16
CA ARG A 79 -5.11 -13.60 3.34
C ARG A 79 -4.66 -14.97 3.88
N ARG A 80 -5.62 -15.77 4.35
CA ARG A 80 -5.30 -17.14 4.77
C ARG A 80 -5.01 -17.85 3.45
N ASP A 81 -3.74 -18.12 3.18
CA ASP A 81 -3.35 -18.92 2.03
C ASP A 81 -4.10 -20.25 2.16
N THR A 82 -4.97 -20.52 1.20
CA THR A 82 -5.62 -21.82 1.09
C THR A 82 -4.53 -22.82 0.75
N ALA A 83 -4.27 -23.75 1.67
CA ALA A 83 -3.40 -24.90 1.47
C ALA A 83 -3.96 -25.84 0.39
#